data_AF-A0A5K1K7S6-F1
#
_entry.id   AF-A0A5K1K7S6-F1
#
_cell.length_a   1.000
_cell.length_b   1.000
_cell.length_c   1.000
_cell.angle_alpha   90.00
_cell.angle_beta   90.00
_cell.angle_gamma   90.00
#
_symmetry.space_group_name_H-M   'P 1'
#
loop_
_entity.id
_entity.type
_entity.pdbx_description
1 polymer ?
#
loop_
_entity_poly.entity_id
_entity_poly.type
_entity_poly.pdbx_seq_one_letter_code
_entity_poly.pdbx_strand_id
1 'polypeptide(L)'
;MSYETRPEPTPESTSKIEDRGSFIERVDSPPSAPKPDAQNLNAKLANPLAGVTHEQLMADAVIFASTHGLAEYTATIQKGALVAQDPAAFESLPLLTEDDRVALRREITHKWDQPAMLYYLVIMCSIAAAVQGMDEAVANGANLFFPGQFGIDPGPPGSGMNKNQWLQGLVTSAPYLCCAFIGCWLTDPLNKWFGRRGTIFISAVFSFATCVWQGVTNSWPHLFVARFFLGIGIGPKSATVPVYSAEYVSDPFGVSCLCSSPHAG
;
A
#
# COMPACT_ATOMS: atom_id res chain seq x y z
N MET A 1 9.02 -44.61 -34.85
CA MET A 1 8.70 -44.41 -33.43
C MET A 1 8.38 -42.92 -33.28
N SER A 2 7.38 -42.41 -33.99
CA SER A 2 5.92 -42.58 -33.82
C SER A 2 5.46 -41.86 -32.55
N TYR A 3 5.11 -40.58 -32.73
CA TYR A 3 4.49 -39.73 -31.73
C TYR A 3 3.00 -40.06 -31.67
N GLU A 4 2.53 -40.50 -30.50
CA GLU A 4 1.12 -40.82 -30.24
C GLU A 4 0.40 -39.56 -29.73
N THR A 5 -0.55 -39.04 -30.51
CA THR A 5 -1.45 -37.94 -30.16
C THR A 5 -2.62 -38.44 -29.31
N ARG A 6 -2.92 -37.73 -28.21
CA ARG A 6 -4.03 -38.02 -27.29
C ARG A 6 -5.35 -37.41 -27.83
N PRO A 7 -6.50 -38.11 -27.77
CA PRO A 7 -7.76 -37.62 -28.35
C PRO A 7 -8.49 -36.61 -27.44
N GLU A 8 -9.14 -35.64 -28.08
CA GLU A 8 -10.06 -34.63 -27.52
C GLU A 8 -11.37 -35.27 -26.97
N PRO A 9 -11.91 -34.81 -25.82
CA PRO A 9 -13.23 -35.21 -25.37
C PRO A 9 -14.35 -34.26 -25.84
N THR A 10 -15.38 -34.82 -26.45
CA THR A 10 -16.65 -34.18 -26.84
C THR A 10 -17.58 -33.93 -25.63
N PRO A 11 -18.51 -32.96 -25.72
CA PRO A 11 -19.41 -32.57 -24.64
C PRO A 11 -20.73 -33.35 -24.71
N GLU A 12 -21.25 -33.86 -23.59
CA GLU A 12 -22.69 -33.83 -23.22
C GLU A 12 -23.04 -34.70 -21.99
N SER A 13 -24.14 -34.28 -21.35
CA SER A 13 -24.98 -34.97 -20.36
C SER A 13 -24.70 -34.75 -18.86
N THR A 14 -25.23 -33.62 -18.42
CA THR A 14 -25.70 -33.23 -17.08
C THR A 14 -26.32 -34.38 -16.27
N SER A 15 -25.82 -34.63 -15.06
CA SER A 15 -26.52 -35.39 -14.03
C SER A 15 -26.92 -34.49 -12.86
N LYS A 16 -28.21 -34.61 -12.52
CA LYS A 16 -28.98 -33.87 -11.51
C LYS A 16 -28.42 -34.06 -10.11
N ILE A 17 -28.38 -32.99 -9.31
CA ILE A 17 -28.45 -33.07 -7.84
C ILE A 17 -29.51 -32.09 -7.36
N GLU A 18 -30.40 -32.63 -6.54
CA GLU A 18 -31.67 -32.07 -6.06
C GLU A 18 -31.57 -30.78 -5.25
N ASP A 19 -32.62 -29.99 -5.46
CA ASP A 19 -33.05 -28.79 -4.76
C ASP A 19 -33.42 -29.09 -3.29
N ARG A 20 -32.73 -28.44 -2.35
CA ARG A 20 -33.16 -28.32 -0.96
C ARG A 20 -33.36 -26.84 -0.65
N GLY A 21 -34.61 -26.41 -0.79
CA GLY A 21 -35.05 -25.04 -0.57
C GLY A 21 -34.68 -24.52 0.82
N SER A 22 -34.04 -23.34 0.84
CA SER A 22 -34.06 -22.44 1.98
C SER A 22 -34.95 -21.25 1.63
N PHE A 23 -36.00 -21.09 2.42
CA PHE A 23 -36.97 -20.02 2.35
C PHE A 23 -36.28 -18.70 2.75
N ILE A 24 -35.89 -17.88 1.77
CA ILE A 24 -35.52 -16.48 2.02
C ILE A 24 -36.74 -15.62 1.75
N GLU A 25 -37.28 -15.07 2.83
CA GLU A 25 -38.33 -14.06 2.85
C GLU A 25 -37.83 -12.81 2.10
N ARG A 26 -38.50 -12.46 0.99
CA ARG A 26 -38.25 -11.18 0.30
C ARG A 26 -38.86 -10.07 1.14
N VAL A 27 -38.00 -9.34 1.86
CA VAL A 27 -38.35 -8.00 2.35
C VAL A 27 -38.27 -7.07 1.15
N ASP A 28 -39.42 -6.58 0.68
CA ASP A 28 -39.48 -5.55 -0.35
C ASP A 28 -38.69 -4.33 0.10
N SER A 29 -37.60 -4.05 -0.62
CA SER A 29 -36.81 -2.84 -0.40
C SER A 29 -37.59 -1.63 -0.93
N PRO A 30 -37.64 -0.50 -0.20
CA PRO A 30 -38.30 0.72 -0.69
C PRO A 30 -37.66 1.21 -2.00
N PRO A 31 -38.39 1.96 -2.85
CA PRO A 31 -37.94 2.33 -4.18
C PRO A 31 -36.58 3.04 -4.11
N SER A 32 -35.63 2.50 -4.86
CA SER A 32 -34.25 2.97 -4.93
C SER A 32 -34.22 4.46 -5.29
N ALA A 33 -33.55 5.26 -4.46
CA ALA A 33 -33.07 6.58 -4.83
C ALA A 33 -32.36 6.50 -6.20
N PRO A 34 -32.46 7.55 -7.04
CA PRO A 34 -31.87 7.54 -8.38
C PRO A 34 -30.38 7.23 -8.25
N LYS A 35 -29.97 6.09 -8.85
CA LYS A 35 -28.56 5.69 -8.90
C LYS A 35 -27.83 6.77 -9.69
N PRO A 36 -26.82 7.45 -9.12
CA PRO A 36 -26.03 8.40 -9.89
C PRO A 36 -25.38 7.65 -11.06
N ASP A 37 -25.54 8.17 -12.28
CA ASP A 37 -25.03 7.54 -13.49
C ASP A 37 -23.54 7.22 -13.32
N ALA A 38 -23.16 5.96 -13.54
CA ALA A 38 -21.77 5.51 -13.35
C ALA A 38 -20.76 6.31 -14.18
N GLN A 39 -21.19 6.88 -15.32
CA GLN A 39 -20.39 7.81 -16.12
C GLN A 39 -20.15 9.15 -15.42
N ASN A 40 -21.16 9.72 -14.74
CA ASN A 40 -21.02 10.95 -13.95
C ASN A 40 -20.13 10.73 -12.72
N LEU A 41 -20.15 9.53 -12.12
CA LEU A 41 -19.24 9.13 -11.05
C LEU A 41 -17.78 9.06 -11.53
N ASN A 42 -17.51 8.42 -12.66
CA ASN A 42 -16.16 8.33 -13.22
C ASN A 42 -15.61 9.71 -13.62
N ALA A 43 -16.44 10.58 -14.21
CA ALA A 43 -16.05 11.95 -14.54
C ALA A 43 -15.74 12.78 -13.29
N LYS A 44 -16.55 12.66 -12.22
CA LYS A 44 -16.26 13.29 -10.92
C LYS A 44 -15.03 12.71 -10.22
N LEU A 45 -14.73 11.43 -10.41
CA LEU A 45 -13.49 10.82 -9.90
C LEU A 45 -12.25 11.35 -10.64
N ALA A 46 -12.35 11.57 -11.96
CA ALA A 46 -11.24 12.05 -12.77
C ALA A 46 -10.92 13.53 -12.52
N ASN A 47 -11.94 14.39 -12.41
CA ASN A 47 -11.78 15.76 -11.94
C ASN A 47 -13.03 16.23 -11.19
N PRO A 48 -12.99 16.34 -9.85
CA PRO A 48 -14.13 16.76 -9.05
C PRO A 48 -14.52 18.24 -9.26
N LEU A 49 -13.62 19.06 -9.85
CA LEU A 49 -13.81 20.49 -10.06
C LEU A 49 -14.34 20.84 -11.46
N ALA A 50 -14.35 19.89 -12.40
CA ALA A 50 -14.75 20.13 -13.79
C ALA A 50 -16.22 20.57 -13.96
N GLY A 51 -17.09 20.27 -12.98
CA GLY A 51 -18.52 20.63 -13.02
C GLY A 51 -18.90 21.89 -12.23
N VAL A 52 -17.95 22.57 -11.59
CA VAL A 52 -18.20 23.76 -10.75
C VAL A 52 -17.98 25.03 -11.56
N THR A 53 -18.81 26.06 -11.39
CA THR A 53 -18.57 27.33 -12.11
C THR A 53 -17.34 28.05 -11.56
N HIS A 54 -16.64 28.84 -12.39
CA HIS A 54 -15.44 29.55 -11.93
C HIS A 54 -15.70 30.45 -10.72
N GLU A 55 -16.86 31.11 -10.66
CA GLU A 55 -17.23 31.98 -9.54
C GLU A 55 -17.46 31.18 -8.24
N GLN A 56 -18.14 30.04 -8.33
CA GLN A 56 -18.34 29.15 -7.19
C GLN A 56 -17.00 28.58 -6.72
N LEU A 57 -16.14 28.16 -7.64
CA LEU A 57 -14.83 27.62 -7.34
C LEU A 57 -13.94 28.64 -6.59
N MET A 58 -13.98 29.91 -7.01
CA MET A 58 -13.23 30.98 -6.34
C MET A 58 -13.79 31.32 -4.96
N ALA A 59 -15.11 31.25 -4.77
CA ALA A 59 -15.75 31.46 -3.46
C ALA A 59 -15.40 30.30 -2.51
N ASP A 60 -15.48 29.06 -2.99
CA ASP A 60 -15.15 27.86 -2.23
C ASP A 60 -13.66 27.86 -1.82
N ALA A 61 -12.77 28.30 -2.70
CA ALA A 61 -11.35 28.47 -2.39
C ALA A 61 -11.09 29.46 -1.25
N VAL A 62 -11.87 30.54 -1.14
CA VAL A 62 -11.76 31.53 -0.05
C VAL A 62 -12.27 30.95 1.27
N ILE A 63 -13.41 30.25 1.22
CA ILE A 63 -13.97 29.56 2.38
C ILE A 63 -13.00 28.49 2.87
N PHE A 64 -12.39 27.73 1.97
CA PHE A 64 -11.39 26.73 2.28
C PHE A 64 -10.16 27.34 2.96
N ALA A 65 -9.63 28.43 2.39
CA ALA A 65 -8.46 29.12 2.91
C ALA A 65 -8.70 29.67 4.32
N SER A 66 -9.85 30.31 4.56
CA SER A 66 -10.19 30.84 5.88
C SER A 66 -10.43 29.74 6.92
N THR A 67 -11.05 28.63 6.53
CA THR A 67 -11.33 27.50 7.45
C THR A 67 -10.07 26.78 7.92
N HIS A 68 -9.04 26.69 7.07
CA HIS A 68 -7.78 25.98 7.37
C HIS A 68 -6.65 26.90 7.82
N GLY A 69 -6.91 28.19 8.10
CA GLY A 69 -5.89 29.15 8.53
C GLY A 69 -4.89 29.54 7.44
N LEU A 70 -5.25 29.35 6.16
CA LEU A 70 -4.45 29.66 4.97
C LEU A 70 -4.89 30.99 4.31
N ALA A 71 -5.47 31.91 5.07
CA ALA A 71 -6.03 33.16 4.56
C ALA A 71 -4.98 34.05 3.85
N GLU A 72 -3.71 33.92 4.19
CA GLU A 72 -2.61 34.61 3.50
C GLU A 72 -2.34 34.06 2.09
N TYR A 73 -2.70 32.81 1.83
CA TYR A 73 -2.50 32.11 0.55
C TYR A 73 -3.78 32.04 -0.31
N THR A 74 -4.82 32.80 0.04
CA THR A 74 -6.11 32.75 -0.67
C THR A 74 -5.97 32.96 -2.18
N ALA A 75 -5.14 33.92 -2.61
CA ALA A 75 -4.91 34.17 -4.03
C ALA A 75 -4.23 32.98 -4.74
N THR A 76 -3.27 32.34 -4.07
CA THR A 76 -2.58 31.15 -4.60
C THR A 76 -3.51 29.95 -4.69
N ILE A 77 -4.37 29.76 -3.68
CA ILE A 77 -5.38 28.69 -3.66
C ILE A 77 -6.42 28.89 -4.76
N GLN A 78 -6.86 30.13 -5.00
CA GLN A 78 -7.78 30.45 -6.10
C GLN A 78 -7.15 30.16 -7.48
N LYS A 79 -5.90 30.57 -7.70
CA LYS A 79 -5.17 30.26 -8.94
C LYS A 79 -5.00 28.74 -9.11
N GLY A 80 -4.60 28.04 -8.04
CA GLY A 80 -4.44 26.59 -8.05
C GLY A 80 -5.75 25.84 -8.32
N ALA A 81 -6.86 26.30 -7.75
CA ALA A 81 -8.18 25.73 -8.00
C ALA A 81 -8.58 25.84 -9.49
N LEU A 82 -8.32 26.98 -10.12
CA LEU A 82 -8.57 27.17 -11.56
C LEU A 82 -7.67 26.29 -12.44
N VAL A 83 -6.39 26.14 -12.08
CA VAL A 83 -5.47 25.24 -12.79
C VAL A 83 -5.86 23.78 -12.60
N ALA A 84 -6.32 23.39 -11.42
CA ALA A 84 -6.81 22.04 -11.14
C ALA A 84 -8.13 21.71 -11.87
N GLN A 85 -8.95 22.72 -12.14
CA GLN A 85 -10.18 22.57 -12.92
C GLN A 85 -9.91 22.25 -14.40
N ASP A 86 -8.94 22.92 -15.02
CA ASP A 86 -8.51 22.60 -16.39
C ASP A 86 -6.97 22.65 -16.50
N PRO A 87 -6.28 21.51 -16.27
CA PRO A 87 -4.83 21.44 -16.35
C PRO A 87 -4.29 21.66 -17.76
N ALA A 88 -5.10 21.48 -18.81
CA ALA A 88 -4.67 21.63 -20.19
C ALA A 88 -4.80 23.08 -20.70
N ALA A 89 -5.76 23.84 -20.16
CA ALA A 89 -6.05 25.21 -20.59
C ALA A 89 -5.35 26.30 -19.77
N PHE A 90 -4.35 25.96 -18.95
CA PHE A 90 -3.68 26.91 -18.06
C PHE A 90 -3.09 28.14 -18.77
N GLU A 91 -2.73 28.03 -20.05
CA GLU A 91 -2.23 29.15 -20.87
C GLU A 91 -3.30 30.18 -21.28
N SER A 92 -4.60 29.89 -21.09
CA SER A 92 -5.69 30.81 -21.44
C SER A 92 -6.36 31.47 -20.22
N LEU A 93 -5.97 31.07 -19.00
CA LEU A 93 -6.56 31.57 -17.77
C LEU A 93 -6.12 33.02 -17.47
N PRO A 94 -7.02 34.01 -17.40
CA PRO A 94 -6.66 35.42 -17.21
C PRO A 94 -6.15 35.74 -15.80
N LEU A 95 -6.40 34.87 -14.81
CA LEU A 95 -5.98 35.07 -13.42
C LEU A 95 -4.52 34.68 -13.15
N LEU A 96 -3.86 33.98 -14.09
CA LEU A 96 -2.47 33.57 -13.96
C LEU A 96 -1.52 34.66 -14.45
N THR A 97 -0.56 35.00 -13.60
CA THR A 97 0.55 35.90 -13.95
C THR A 97 1.52 35.17 -14.88
N GLU A 98 2.30 35.89 -15.71
CA GLU A 98 3.28 35.26 -16.59
C GLU A 98 4.30 34.41 -15.84
N ASP A 99 4.71 34.83 -14.63
CA ASP A 99 5.59 34.05 -13.76
C ASP A 99 4.97 32.69 -13.38
N ASP A 100 3.66 32.64 -13.13
CA ASP A 100 2.92 31.40 -12.83
C ASP A 100 2.89 30.47 -14.06
N ARG A 101 2.68 31.03 -15.25
CA ARG A 101 2.66 30.26 -16.51
C ARG A 101 4.03 29.68 -16.83
N VAL A 102 5.10 30.44 -16.59
CA VAL A 102 6.48 29.97 -16.78
C VAL A 102 6.78 28.81 -15.83
N ALA A 103 6.34 28.89 -14.57
CA ALA A 103 6.48 27.79 -13.61
C ALA A 103 5.74 26.53 -14.05
N LEU A 104 4.48 26.64 -14.47
CA LEU A 104 3.68 25.52 -14.98
C LEU A 104 4.25 24.93 -16.28
N ARG A 105 4.73 25.79 -17.19
CA ARG A 105 5.40 25.34 -18.42
C ARG A 105 6.71 24.61 -18.11
N ARG A 106 7.45 25.07 -17.09
CA ARG A 106 8.66 24.40 -16.61
C ARG A 106 8.35 23.02 -16.04
N GLU A 107 7.27 22.87 -15.29
CA GLU A 107 6.84 21.56 -14.77
C GLU A 107 6.56 20.54 -15.90
N ILE A 108 5.88 20.97 -16.97
CA ILE A 108 5.58 20.12 -18.13
C ILE A 108 6.86 19.78 -18.92
N THR A 109 7.72 20.79 -19.17
CA THR A 109 8.93 20.62 -19.98
C THR A 109 10.06 19.89 -19.24
N HIS A 110 10.15 20.05 -17.92
CA HIS A 110 11.14 19.44 -17.05
C HIS A 110 10.50 18.49 -16.03
N LYS A 111 9.75 17.49 -16.53
CA LYS A 111 9.06 16.47 -15.71
C LYS A 111 9.95 15.74 -14.68
N TRP A 112 11.27 15.72 -14.92
CA TRP A 112 12.27 15.06 -14.08
C TRP A 112 13.04 16.02 -13.15
N ASP A 113 12.71 17.31 -13.12
CA ASP A 113 13.33 18.27 -12.20
C ASP A 113 12.56 18.29 -10.87
N GLN A 114 12.73 17.20 -10.11
CA GLN A 114 12.09 16.98 -8.81
C GLN A 114 13.08 17.23 -7.66
N PRO A 115 12.62 17.60 -6.46
CA PRO A 115 13.51 17.82 -5.33
C PRO A 115 14.35 16.57 -5.05
N ALA A 116 15.66 16.73 -4.84
CA ALA A 116 16.60 15.62 -4.59
C ALA A 116 16.16 14.67 -3.45
N MET A 117 15.36 15.20 -2.54
CA MET A 117 14.73 14.47 -1.46
C MET A 117 13.73 13.40 -1.93
N LEU A 118 12.97 13.65 -3.00
CA LEU A 118 12.06 12.67 -3.60
C LEU A 118 12.85 11.49 -4.16
N TYR A 119 13.94 11.75 -4.88
CA TYR A 119 14.82 10.69 -5.39
C TYR A 119 15.42 9.84 -4.27
N TYR A 120 15.88 10.49 -3.19
CA TYR A 120 16.39 9.79 -2.02
C TYR A 120 15.33 8.86 -1.38
N LEU A 121 14.09 9.35 -1.24
CA LEU A 121 12.96 8.58 -0.73
C LEU A 121 12.68 7.37 -1.62
N VAL A 122 12.59 7.56 -2.94
CA VAL A 122 12.31 6.48 -3.90
C VAL A 122 13.40 5.41 -3.81
N ILE A 123 14.69 5.79 -3.86
CA ILE A 123 15.80 4.83 -3.76
C ILE A 123 15.76 4.06 -2.44
N MET A 124 15.55 4.77 -1.32
CA MET A 124 15.45 4.15 0.00
C MET A 124 14.25 3.22 0.10
N CYS A 125 13.11 3.59 -0.47
CA CYS A 125 11.90 2.77 -0.54
C CYS A 125 12.12 1.51 -1.40
N SER A 126 12.79 1.63 -2.55
CA SER A 126 13.13 0.49 -3.41
C SER A 126 14.06 -0.50 -2.71
N ILE A 127 15.11 -0.01 -2.04
CA ILE A 127 16.01 -0.86 -1.25
C ILE A 127 15.25 -1.50 -0.09
N ALA A 128 14.42 -0.73 0.62
CA ALA A 128 13.60 -1.20 1.71
C ALA A 128 12.64 -2.34 1.30
N ALA A 129 11.99 -2.21 0.13
CA ALA A 129 11.11 -3.21 -0.43
C ALA A 129 11.89 -4.46 -0.88
N ALA A 130 13.05 -4.28 -1.53
CA ALA A 130 13.92 -5.39 -1.92
C ALA A 130 14.39 -6.20 -0.69
N VAL A 131 14.82 -5.52 0.38
CA VAL A 131 15.23 -6.18 1.64
C VAL A 131 14.07 -6.94 2.28
N GLN A 132 12.87 -6.38 2.23
CA GLN A 132 11.68 -7.04 2.78
C GLN A 132 11.33 -8.31 2.00
N GLY A 133 11.33 -8.25 0.66
CA GLY A 133 11.13 -9.44 -0.18
C GLY A 133 12.24 -10.49 0.00
N MET A 134 13.48 -10.06 0.23
CA MET A 134 14.57 -10.97 0.58
C MET A 134 14.35 -11.67 1.92
N ASP A 135 13.86 -10.98 2.97
CA ASP A 135 13.61 -11.63 4.28
C ASP A 135 12.54 -12.73 4.18
N GLU A 136 11.48 -12.48 3.42
CA GLU A 136 10.42 -13.46 3.19
C GLU A 136 10.93 -14.67 2.40
N ALA A 137 11.70 -14.43 1.34
CA ALA A 137 12.33 -15.51 0.56
C ALA A 137 13.31 -16.33 1.40
N VAL A 138 14.12 -15.69 2.25
CA VAL A 138 15.06 -16.37 3.14
C VAL A 138 14.33 -17.16 4.22
N ALA A 139 13.25 -16.63 4.81
CA ALA A 139 12.44 -17.35 5.78
C ALA A 139 11.79 -18.60 5.17
N ASN A 140 11.24 -18.47 3.96
CA ASN A 140 10.66 -19.58 3.19
C ASN A 140 11.72 -20.61 2.80
N GLY A 141 12.92 -20.18 2.40
CA GLY A 141 14.04 -21.08 2.15
C GLY A 141 14.52 -21.79 3.42
N ALA A 142 14.63 -21.05 4.53
CA ALA A 142 15.06 -21.60 5.82
C ALA A 142 14.07 -22.65 6.35
N ASN A 143 12.78 -22.48 6.10
CA ASN A 143 11.72 -23.45 6.45
C ASN A 143 11.98 -24.86 5.91
N LEU A 144 12.80 -25.02 4.88
CA LEU A 144 13.18 -26.34 4.35
C LEU A 144 14.29 -27.02 5.16
N PHE A 145 15.15 -26.25 5.84
CA PHE A 145 16.37 -26.76 6.46
C PHE A 145 16.34 -26.72 7.99
N PHE A 146 15.79 -25.65 8.59
CA PHE A 146 15.81 -25.50 10.04
C PHE A 146 14.98 -26.54 10.81
N PRO A 147 13.84 -27.06 10.32
CA PRO A 147 13.08 -28.09 11.04
C PRO A 147 13.91 -29.36 11.25
N GLY A 148 14.66 -29.79 10.22
CA GLY A 148 15.58 -30.93 10.32
C GLY A 148 16.77 -30.66 11.25
N GLN A 149 17.33 -29.45 11.23
CA GLN A 149 18.46 -29.07 12.11
C GLN A 149 18.08 -28.96 13.59
N PHE A 150 16.86 -28.53 13.90
CA PHE A 150 16.39 -28.36 15.28
C PHE A 150 15.55 -29.54 15.79
N GLY A 151 15.38 -30.61 15.00
CA GLY A 151 14.62 -31.80 15.39
C GLY A 151 13.10 -31.59 15.45
N ILE A 152 12.59 -30.63 14.69
CA ILE A 152 11.17 -30.22 14.64
C ILE A 152 10.59 -30.56 13.26
N ASP A 153 11.08 -31.63 12.64
CA ASP A 153 10.65 -31.99 11.30
C ASP A 153 9.14 -32.31 11.32
N PRO A 154 8.30 -31.55 10.58
CA PRO A 154 6.94 -31.97 10.34
C PRO A 154 7.03 -33.22 9.45
N GLY A 155 6.52 -34.35 9.93
CA GLY A 155 6.48 -35.58 9.13
C GLY A 155 5.86 -35.41 7.73
N PRO A 156 5.85 -36.47 6.91
CA PRO A 156 5.43 -36.41 5.50
C PRO A 156 4.13 -35.62 5.28
N PRO A 157 4.02 -34.82 4.21
CA PRO A 157 2.81 -34.08 3.92
C PRO A 157 1.60 -35.03 3.90
N GLY A 158 0.60 -34.76 4.75
CA GLY A 158 -0.58 -35.62 4.93
C GLY A 158 -0.59 -36.46 6.22
N SER A 159 0.47 -36.45 7.03
CA SER A 159 0.52 -37.16 8.32
C SER A 159 -0.16 -36.37 9.46
N GLY A 160 -1.42 -35.96 9.29
CA GLY A 160 -2.22 -35.29 10.33
C GLY A 160 -1.61 -34.00 10.91
N MET A 161 -2.31 -33.42 11.90
CA MET A 161 -1.88 -32.20 12.58
C MET A 161 -0.80 -32.53 13.62
N ASN A 162 0.46 -32.21 13.32
CA ASN A 162 1.59 -32.54 14.18
C ASN A 162 2.05 -31.32 14.98
N LYS A 163 2.47 -31.50 16.25
CA LYS A 163 2.96 -30.40 17.11
C LYS A 163 4.12 -29.64 16.45
N ASN A 164 4.96 -30.36 15.70
CA ASN A 164 6.08 -29.81 14.95
C ASN A 164 5.65 -28.85 13.82
N GLN A 165 4.52 -29.12 13.15
CA GLN A 165 3.96 -28.20 12.14
C GLN A 165 3.49 -26.89 12.77
N TRP A 166 2.83 -26.97 13.94
CA TRP A 166 2.45 -25.77 14.70
C TRP A 166 3.65 -24.96 15.15
N LEU A 167 4.73 -25.63 15.60
CA LEU A 167 5.99 -24.97 15.96
C LEU A 167 6.62 -24.26 14.76
N GLN A 168 6.67 -24.90 13.59
CA GLN A 168 7.19 -24.28 12.37
C GLN A 168 6.35 -23.06 11.94
N GLY A 169 5.02 -23.20 11.97
CA GLY A 169 4.10 -22.10 11.69
C GLY A 169 4.25 -20.95 12.69
N LEU A 170 4.45 -21.26 13.96
CA LEU A 170 4.68 -20.26 15.02
C LEU A 170 5.97 -19.47 14.79
N VAL A 171 7.08 -20.13 14.43
CA VAL A 171 8.37 -19.47 14.14
C VAL A 171 8.26 -18.57 12.90
N THR A 172 7.57 -19.03 11.85
CA THR A 172 7.37 -18.26 10.62
C THR A 172 6.45 -17.06 10.81
N SER A 173 5.40 -17.21 11.62
CA SER A 173 4.44 -16.13 11.91
C SER A 173 4.88 -15.16 13.01
N ALA A 174 5.98 -15.45 13.73
CA ALA A 174 6.48 -14.64 14.85
C ALA A 174 6.66 -13.14 14.53
N PRO A 175 7.21 -12.73 13.37
CA PRO A 175 7.33 -11.31 13.03
C PRO A 175 5.96 -10.63 12.95
N TYR A 176 4.99 -11.27 12.29
CA TYR A 176 3.63 -10.76 12.13
C TYR A 176 2.88 -10.69 13.46
N LEU A 177 3.07 -11.70 14.32
CA LEU A 177 2.53 -11.71 15.67
C LEU A 177 3.04 -10.49 16.46
N CYS A 178 4.34 -10.21 16.39
CA CYS A 178 4.91 -9.03 17.04
C CYS A 178 4.36 -7.73 16.45
N CYS A 179 4.20 -7.65 15.13
CA CYS A 179 3.59 -6.47 14.48
C CYS A 179 2.18 -6.20 15.02
N ALA A 180 1.34 -7.24 15.14
CA ALA A 180 -0.04 -7.13 15.58
C ALA A 180 -0.17 -6.67 17.04
N PHE A 181 0.66 -7.20 17.94
CA PHE A 181 0.57 -6.93 19.38
C PHE A 181 1.39 -5.71 19.83
N ILE A 182 2.62 -5.58 19.33
CA ILE A 182 3.57 -4.56 19.79
C ILE A 182 3.75 -3.47 18.72
N GLY A 183 3.83 -3.86 17.44
CA GLY A 183 4.05 -2.93 16.34
C GLY A 183 3.01 -1.83 16.28
N CYS A 184 1.72 -2.18 16.37
CA CYS A 184 0.61 -1.21 16.35
C CYS A 184 0.68 -0.19 17.49
N TRP A 185 1.06 -0.61 18.71
CA TRP A 185 1.12 0.27 19.87
C TRP A 185 2.41 1.11 19.94
N LEU A 186 3.51 0.57 19.43
CA LEU A 186 4.81 1.24 19.49
C LEU A 186 5.01 2.24 18.34
N THR A 187 4.25 2.11 17.25
CA THR A 187 4.36 2.99 16.08
C THR A 187 3.94 4.43 16.39
N ASP A 188 2.84 4.64 17.11
CA ASP A 188 2.35 5.98 17.48
C ASP A 188 3.33 6.80 18.35
N PRO A 189 3.89 6.25 19.45
CA PRO A 189 4.86 6.99 20.25
C PRO A 189 6.19 7.19 19.52
N LEU A 190 6.68 6.22 18.74
CA LEU A 190 7.93 6.40 17.97
C LEU A 190 7.81 7.54 16.95
N ASN A 191 6.67 7.61 16.24
CA ASN A 191 6.44 8.65 15.24
C ASN A 191 6.34 10.04 15.84
N LYS A 192 5.77 10.19 17.05
CA LYS A 192 5.72 11.47 17.77
C LYS A 192 7.07 11.92 18.32
N TRP A 193 7.93 10.98 18.73
CA TRP A 193 9.20 11.32 19.39
C TRP A 193 10.38 11.50 18.44
N PHE A 194 10.48 10.69 17.38
CA PHE A 194 11.66 10.70 16.48
C PHE A 194 11.39 11.35 15.11
N GLY A 195 10.13 11.72 14.82
CA GLY A 195 9.71 12.22 13.53
C GLY A 195 9.79 11.16 12.41
N ARG A 196 9.17 11.43 11.25
CA ARG A 196 9.07 10.44 10.16
C ARG A 196 10.42 9.93 9.65
N ARG A 197 11.42 10.81 9.54
CA ARG A 197 12.74 10.43 9.02
C ARG A 197 13.55 9.61 10.04
N GLY A 198 13.43 9.94 11.33
CA GLY A 198 14.16 9.26 12.41
C GLY A 198 13.63 7.85 12.66
N THR A 199 12.31 7.66 12.65
CA THR A 199 11.67 6.35 12.82
C THR A 199 12.14 5.35 11.76
N ILE A 200 12.20 5.76 10.48
CA ILE A 200 12.64 4.90 9.38
C ILE A 200 14.08 4.45 9.60
N PHE A 201 15.00 5.37 9.93
CA PHE A 201 16.40 5.02 10.14
C PHE A 201 16.60 4.08 11.33
N ILE A 202 15.98 4.37 12.47
CA ILE A 202 16.08 3.54 13.69
C ILE A 202 15.49 2.15 13.43
N SER A 203 14.32 2.08 12.77
CA SER A 203 13.71 0.79 12.41
C SER A 203 14.62 -0.03 11.49
N ALA A 204 15.32 0.61 10.54
CA ALA A 204 16.22 -0.07 9.62
C ALA A 204 17.46 -0.62 10.32
N VAL A 205 18.07 0.16 11.22
CA VAL A 205 19.20 -0.29 12.06
C VAL A 205 18.80 -1.44 12.97
N PHE A 206 17.61 -1.34 13.59
CA PHE A 206 17.09 -2.39 14.44
C PHE A 206 16.81 -3.68 13.66
N SER A 207 16.15 -3.58 12.49
CA SER A 207 15.93 -4.72 11.59
C SER A 207 17.25 -5.37 11.18
N PHE A 208 18.26 -4.58 10.79
CA PHE A 208 19.58 -5.09 10.45
C PHE A 208 20.22 -5.88 11.60
N ALA A 209 20.19 -5.34 12.82
CA ALA A 209 20.72 -6.02 14.00
C ALA A 209 19.99 -7.34 14.27
N THR A 210 18.66 -7.36 14.14
CA THR A 210 17.87 -8.59 14.32
C THR A 210 18.11 -9.62 13.19
N CYS A 211 18.40 -9.21 11.96
CA CYS A 211 18.79 -10.12 10.88
C CYS A 211 20.13 -10.81 11.17
N VAL A 212 21.12 -10.05 11.67
CA VAL A 212 22.41 -10.63 12.10
C VAL A 212 22.20 -11.59 13.28
N TRP A 213 21.35 -11.23 14.24
CA TRP A 213 21.02 -12.10 15.37
C TRP A 213 20.41 -13.43 14.90
N GLN A 214 19.46 -13.42 13.96
CA GLN A 214 18.85 -14.65 13.43
C GLN A 214 19.88 -15.62 12.85
N GLY A 215 20.93 -15.10 12.18
CA GLY A 215 22.00 -15.91 11.60
C GLY A 215 22.91 -16.63 12.60
N VAL A 216 22.94 -16.20 13.87
CA VAL A 216 23.76 -16.81 14.93
C VAL A 216 22.95 -17.69 15.90
N THR A 217 21.67 -17.95 15.61
CA THR A 217 20.82 -18.76 16.49
C THR A 217 21.08 -20.26 16.34
N ASN A 218 21.19 -20.97 17.47
CA ASN A 218 21.48 -22.41 17.53
C ASN A 218 20.29 -23.25 18.04
N SER A 219 19.13 -22.62 18.28
CA SER A 219 17.94 -23.30 18.77
C SER A 219 16.68 -22.61 18.26
N TRP A 220 15.62 -23.40 18.08
CA TRP A 220 14.33 -22.90 17.59
C TRP A 220 13.67 -21.82 18.48
N PRO A 221 13.76 -21.84 19.83
CA PRO A 221 13.20 -20.77 20.64
C PRO A 221 14.00 -19.47 20.48
N HIS A 222 15.31 -19.59 20.29
CA HIS A 222 16.17 -18.42 20.07
C HIS A 222 15.90 -17.79 18.71
N LEU A 223 15.69 -18.62 17.68
CA LEU A 223 15.24 -18.17 16.37
C LEU A 223 13.86 -17.48 16.44
N PHE A 224 12.91 -18.08 17.17
CA PHE A 224 11.58 -17.49 17.41
C PHE A 224 11.69 -16.09 18.03
N VAL A 225 12.48 -15.93 19.10
CA VAL A 225 12.68 -14.64 19.77
C VAL A 225 13.30 -13.62 18.82
N ALA A 226 14.33 -14.02 18.07
CA ALA A 226 14.97 -13.12 17.10
C ALA A 226 14.00 -12.67 16.00
N ARG A 227 13.16 -13.57 15.47
CA ARG A 227 12.09 -13.25 14.50
C ARG A 227 10.98 -12.39 15.12
N PHE A 228 10.63 -12.62 16.38
CA PHE A 228 9.65 -11.81 17.09
C PHE A 228 10.13 -10.36 17.19
N PHE A 229 11.37 -10.13 17.64
CA PHE A 229 11.93 -8.78 17.69
C PHE A 229 12.03 -8.14 16.31
N LEU A 230 12.39 -8.87 15.24
CA LEU A 230 12.39 -8.35 13.87
C LEU A 230 11.05 -7.65 13.51
N GLY A 231 9.92 -8.16 14.00
CA GLY A 231 8.60 -7.55 13.80
C GLY A 231 8.46 -6.13 14.35
N ILE A 232 9.20 -5.76 15.39
CA ILE A 232 9.24 -4.39 15.91
C ILE A 232 9.85 -3.42 14.88
N GLY A 233 10.80 -3.87 14.06
CA GLY A 233 11.37 -3.05 12.99
C GLY A 233 10.46 -2.95 11.76
N ILE A 234 9.76 -4.04 11.41
CA ILE A 234 8.88 -4.09 10.23
C ILE A 234 7.62 -3.23 10.43
N GLY A 235 7.02 -3.24 11.62
CA GLY A 235 5.76 -2.54 11.90
C GLY A 235 5.78 -1.04 11.57
N PRO A 236 6.63 -0.23 12.23
CA PRO A 236 6.72 1.21 11.98
C PRO A 236 7.14 1.54 10.54
N LYS A 237 8.00 0.71 9.94
CA LYS A 237 8.45 0.87 8.55
C LYS A 237 7.28 0.73 7.56
N SER A 238 6.45 -0.31 7.73
CA SER A 238 5.26 -0.56 6.89
C SER A 238 4.22 0.56 6.99
N ALA A 239 4.02 1.12 8.18
CA ALA A 239 3.07 2.22 8.37
C ALA A 239 3.59 3.57 7.87
N THR A 240 4.90 3.83 7.95
CA THR A 240 5.45 5.18 7.71
C THR A 240 5.81 5.41 6.24
N VAL A 241 6.29 4.38 5.53
CA VAL A 241 6.71 4.49 4.12
C VAL A 241 5.60 4.95 3.17
N PRO A 242 4.39 4.33 3.14
CA PRO A 242 3.34 4.75 2.21
C PRO A 242 2.81 6.14 2.53
N VAL A 243 2.70 6.49 3.81
CA VAL A 243 2.21 7.82 4.21
C VAL A 243 3.24 8.89 3.90
N TYR A 244 4.53 8.60 4.01
CA TYR A 244 5.60 9.52 3.64
C TYR A 244 5.63 9.70 2.12
N SER A 245 5.47 8.63 1.35
CA SER A 245 5.32 8.74 -0.11
C SER A 245 4.09 9.57 -0.51
N ALA A 246 2.97 9.42 0.17
CA ALA A 246 1.75 10.18 -0.09
C ALA A 246 1.89 11.68 0.21
N GLU A 247 2.78 12.08 1.12
CA GLU A 247 3.06 13.51 1.39
C GLU A 247 3.84 14.20 0.27
N TYR A 248 4.65 13.45 -0.50
CA TYR A 248 5.44 14.02 -1.60
C TYR A 248 4.80 13.84 -2.97
N VAL A 249 3.77 13.00 -3.09
CA VAL A 249 3.01 12.80 -4.32
C VAL A 249 1.72 13.60 -4.22
N SER A 250 1.75 14.84 -4.72
CA SER A 250 0.55 15.68 -4.88
C SER A 250 -0.17 15.49 -6.21
N ASP A 251 0.26 14.53 -7.03
CA ASP A 251 -0.27 14.28 -8.38
C ASP A 251 -1.16 13.01 -8.43
N PRO A 252 -2.34 13.04 -9.07
CA PRO A 252 -3.23 11.88 -9.19
C PRO A 252 -2.57 10.69 -9.92
N PHE A 253 -1.55 10.93 -10.77
CA PHE A 253 -0.81 9.87 -11.46
C PHE A 253 0.12 9.05 -10.54
N GLY A 254 0.71 9.65 -9.50
CA GLY A 254 1.62 8.93 -8.62
C GLY A 254 0.90 8.02 -7.61
N VAL A 255 -0.32 8.40 -7.19
CA VAL A 255 -1.16 7.60 -6.30
C VAL A 255 -1.62 6.32 -6.99
N SER A 256 -1.90 6.34 -8.30
CA SER A 256 -2.23 5.13 -9.06
C SER A 256 -1.10 4.09 -9.08
N CYS A 257 0.17 4.50 -9.11
CA CYS A 257 1.29 3.54 -9.04
C CYS A 257 1.43 2.90 -7.64
N LEU A 258 1.12 3.62 -6.56
CA LEU A 258 1.15 3.07 -5.18
C LEU A 258 -0.07 2.20 -4.86
N CYS A 259 -1.26 2.58 -5.33
CA CYS A 259 -2.48 1.78 -5.16
C CYS A 259 -2.49 0.51 -6.04
N SER A 260 -1.63 0.44 -7.05
CA SER A 260 -1.53 -0.71 -7.96
C SER A 260 -0.55 -1.80 -7.50
N SER A 261 -0.16 -1.83 -6.22
CA SER A 261 0.49 -3.00 -5.62
C SER A 261 -0.46 -3.79 -4.70
N PRO A 262 -1.53 -4.42 -5.23
CA PRO A 262 -2.37 -5.32 -4.46
C PRO A 262 -1.82 -6.75 -4.50
N HIS A 263 -0.54 -6.98 -4.22
CA HIS A 263 -0.02 -8.34 -3.99
C HIS A 263 1.27 -8.29 -3.14
N ALA A 264 1.10 -8.13 -1.83
CA ALA A 264 2.05 -8.60 -0.84
C ALA A 264 1.21 -9.23 0.29
N GLY A 265 0.84 -10.48 0.06
CA GLY A 265 0.12 -11.35 0.97
C GLY A 265 0.52 -12.79 0.70
#